data_AF-A0A4R0KA46-F1
#
_entry.id   AF-A0A4R0KA46-F1
#
_cell.length_a   1.000
_cell.length_b   1.000
_cell.length_c   1.000
_cell.angle_alpha   90.00
_cell.angle_beta   90.00
_cell.angle_gamma   90.00
#
_symmetry.space_group_name_H-M   'P 1'
#
loop_
_entity.id
_entity.type
_entity.pdbx_description
1 polymer ?
#
loop_
_entity_poly.entity_id
_entity_poly.type
_entity_poly.pdbx_seq_one_letter_code
_entity_poly.pdbx_strand_id
1 'polypeptide(L)'
;MSEDQGRVVPEQRLFDAVARWNTKTGFGTDDLIDTACAALADGLDSPALRELAGASPRDRLGDLQTLVDTTFEELGIPLPGTLRVGQAVAAGGGTVRRPGVDAIRFEVADVPDESGGGFQVLVYVNDVEMTAVGAGLGMDPYDVLVPDNRLVATAEAHTIPIARCECGVYGCGSTDVTIVRDDDLVHWDWLYEVPINRGVTFAAAEYDVQVDRLATNYDWETSDRTAGRLILRDLDQQALLTHGLKPSWVANDYRNSAVFRVALQLSNTYQIFVDFPWTNHTPAELAHTVCQTLTQHPQTWDATWHAIQPSLTHPPNIAGRTWHHANL
;
A
#
# COMPACT_ATOMS: atom_id res chain seq x y z
N MET A 1 -13.76 18.65 32.27
CA MET A 1 -13.36 17.98 31.02
C MET A 1 -14.28 18.52 29.95
N SER A 2 -13.75 19.33 29.04
CA SER A 2 -14.53 20.11 28.07
C SER A 2 -15.07 19.20 26.97
N GLU A 3 -16.36 19.31 26.63
CA GLU A 3 -17.02 18.61 25.51
C GLU A 3 -16.50 19.01 24.12
N ASP A 4 -15.45 19.84 24.06
CA ASP A 4 -14.95 20.49 22.85
C ASP A 4 -13.81 19.72 22.13
N GLN A 5 -13.35 18.59 22.69
CA GLN A 5 -12.19 17.86 22.13
C GLN A 5 -12.50 16.96 20.92
N GLY A 6 -13.76 16.88 20.48
CA GLY A 6 -14.19 15.98 19.39
C GLY A 6 -14.67 16.66 18.11
N ARG A 7 -14.80 17.99 18.07
CA ARG A 7 -15.29 18.68 16.87
C ARG A 7 -14.13 19.06 15.97
N VAL A 8 -14.07 18.46 14.78
CA VAL A 8 -13.16 18.87 13.71
C VAL A 8 -13.33 20.37 13.48
N VAL A 9 -12.24 21.14 13.46
CA VAL A 9 -12.30 22.59 13.24
C VAL A 9 -12.73 22.89 11.79
N PRO A 10 -13.44 24.00 11.53
CA PRO A 10 -13.95 24.30 10.20
C PRO A 10 -12.85 24.39 9.13
N GLU A 11 -11.63 24.81 9.51
CA GLU A 11 -10.47 24.87 8.62
C GLU A 11 -10.07 23.48 8.13
N GLN A 12 -10.06 22.49 9.03
CA GLN A 12 -9.76 21.10 8.69
C GLN A 12 -10.86 20.50 7.81
N ARG A 13 -12.15 20.80 8.09
CA ARG A 13 -13.25 20.35 7.21
C ARG A 13 -13.11 20.89 5.79
N LEU A 14 -12.80 22.18 5.66
CA LEU A 14 -12.59 22.82 4.37
C LEU A 14 -11.36 22.22 3.64
N PHE A 15 -10.27 21.99 4.38
CA PHE A 15 -9.11 21.26 3.88
C PHE A 15 -9.47 19.87 3.34
N ASP A 16 -10.23 19.08 4.08
CA ASP A 16 -10.65 17.72 3.70
C ASP A 16 -11.58 17.71 2.48
N ALA A 17 -12.41 18.74 2.30
CA ALA A 17 -13.26 18.89 1.11
C ALA A 17 -12.45 19.23 -0.15
N VAL A 18 -11.45 20.12 -0.03
CA VAL A 18 -10.54 20.42 -1.14
C VAL A 18 -9.66 19.22 -1.48
N ALA A 19 -9.19 18.46 -0.48
CA ALA A 19 -8.39 17.26 -0.70
C ALA A 19 -9.11 16.17 -1.52
N ARG A 20 -10.46 16.15 -1.48
CA ARG A 20 -11.32 15.27 -2.28
C ARG A 20 -11.56 15.72 -3.70
N TRP A 21 -11.42 17.02 -3.94
CA TRP A 21 -11.91 17.62 -5.15
C TRP A 21 -10.98 17.35 -6.33
N ASN A 22 -11.50 16.72 -7.37
CA ASN A 22 -10.74 16.41 -8.58
C ASN A 22 -10.90 17.50 -9.62
N THR A 23 -9.84 18.28 -9.80
CA THR A 23 -9.79 19.46 -10.64
C THR A 23 -9.85 19.15 -12.15
N LYS A 24 -9.62 17.89 -12.54
CA LYS A 24 -9.66 17.44 -13.93
C LYS A 24 -11.04 16.90 -14.33
N THR A 25 -11.73 16.24 -13.41
CA THR A 25 -13.02 15.59 -13.69
C THR A 25 -14.21 16.39 -13.15
N GLY A 26 -13.99 17.33 -12.23
CA GLY A 26 -15.03 18.07 -11.52
C GLY A 26 -15.69 17.26 -10.40
N PHE A 27 -15.22 16.04 -10.12
CA PHE A 27 -15.74 15.24 -9.01
C PHE A 27 -15.51 15.94 -7.66
N GLY A 28 -16.54 15.96 -6.81
CA GLY A 28 -16.48 16.59 -5.48
C GLY A 28 -16.77 18.09 -5.45
N THR A 29 -17.14 18.72 -6.58
CA THR A 29 -17.39 20.17 -6.65
C THR A 29 -18.57 20.61 -5.77
N ASP A 30 -19.64 19.81 -5.71
CA ASP A 30 -20.80 20.12 -4.85
C ASP A 30 -20.40 20.11 -3.35
N ASP A 31 -19.68 19.07 -2.92
CA ASP A 31 -19.19 18.91 -1.53
C ASP A 31 -18.24 20.04 -1.13
N LEU A 32 -17.41 20.51 -2.06
CA LEU A 32 -16.53 21.67 -1.88
C LEU A 32 -17.33 22.94 -1.58
N ILE A 33 -18.33 23.25 -2.41
CA ILE A 33 -19.14 24.48 -2.27
C ILE A 33 -19.99 24.41 -0.99
N ASP A 34 -20.60 23.26 -0.70
CA ASP A 34 -21.37 23.04 0.53
C ASP A 34 -20.49 23.19 1.77
N THR A 35 -19.27 22.65 1.74
CA THR A 35 -18.32 22.79 2.85
C THR A 35 -17.86 24.24 3.02
N ALA A 36 -17.67 24.99 1.93
CA ALA A 36 -17.38 26.43 1.99
C ALA A 36 -18.53 27.21 2.65
N CYS A 37 -19.79 26.87 2.33
CA CYS A 37 -20.96 27.46 3.00
C CYS A 37 -20.99 27.13 4.50
N ALA A 38 -20.71 25.89 4.87
CA ALA A 38 -20.66 25.46 6.27
C ALA A 38 -19.53 26.16 7.04
N ALA A 39 -18.36 26.32 6.43
CA ALA A 39 -17.23 27.05 7.00
C ALA A 39 -17.59 28.51 7.34
N LEU A 40 -18.30 29.21 6.43
CA LEU A 40 -18.83 30.55 6.70
C LEU A 40 -19.80 30.57 7.88
N ALA A 41 -20.70 29.59 7.94
CA ALA A 41 -21.68 29.48 9.03
C ALA A 41 -21.02 29.20 10.39
N ASP A 42 -19.88 28.50 10.38
CA ASP A 42 -19.07 28.21 11.57
C ASP A 42 -18.10 29.35 11.95
N GLY A 43 -18.10 30.46 11.19
CA GLY A 43 -17.38 31.69 11.54
C GLY A 43 -16.02 31.87 10.87
N LEU A 44 -15.61 30.99 9.95
CA LEU A 44 -14.51 31.31 9.02
C LEU A 44 -14.98 32.36 8.03
N ASP A 45 -14.11 33.30 7.69
CA ASP A 45 -14.49 34.39 6.82
C ASP A 45 -13.30 34.94 6.05
N SER A 46 -13.44 34.97 4.73
CA SER A 46 -12.53 35.67 3.82
C SER A 46 -13.30 36.08 2.56
N PRO A 47 -12.84 37.12 1.82
CA PRO A 47 -13.46 37.49 0.56
C PRO A 47 -13.58 36.32 -0.43
N ALA A 48 -12.51 35.56 -0.63
CA ALA A 48 -12.52 34.42 -1.56
C ALA A 48 -13.40 33.27 -1.06
N LEU A 49 -13.48 33.01 0.25
CA LEU A 49 -14.37 31.99 0.81
C LEU A 49 -15.84 32.30 0.53
N ARG A 50 -16.24 33.58 0.61
CA ARG A 50 -17.61 34.01 0.27
C ARG A 50 -17.93 33.82 -1.20
N GLU A 51 -16.97 34.11 -2.07
CA GLU A 51 -17.11 33.86 -3.51
C GLU A 51 -17.20 32.37 -3.81
N LEU A 52 -16.36 31.55 -3.16
CA LEU A 52 -16.37 30.08 -3.29
C LEU A 52 -17.69 29.48 -2.81
N ALA A 53 -18.21 29.94 -1.66
CA ALA A 53 -19.52 29.51 -1.15
C ALA A 53 -20.69 29.97 -2.02
N GLY A 54 -20.52 31.03 -2.80
CA GLY A 54 -21.50 31.53 -3.76
C GLY A 54 -21.35 30.93 -5.17
N ALA A 55 -20.35 30.07 -5.39
CA ALA A 55 -20.05 29.51 -6.69
C ALA A 55 -21.10 28.48 -7.14
N SER A 56 -21.10 28.18 -8.44
CA SER A 56 -21.94 27.16 -9.05
C SER A 56 -21.09 25.93 -9.41
N PRO A 57 -21.60 24.70 -9.24
CA PRO A 57 -20.93 23.49 -9.72
C PRO A 57 -20.68 23.46 -11.24
N ARG A 58 -21.33 24.36 -11.98
CA ARG A 58 -21.16 24.52 -13.44
C ARG A 58 -20.10 25.54 -13.82
N ASP A 59 -19.51 26.23 -12.85
CA ASP A 59 -18.44 27.18 -13.11
C ASP A 59 -17.21 26.46 -13.64
N ARG A 60 -16.32 27.20 -14.30
CA ARG A 60 -15.13 26.60 -14.90
C ARG A 60 -14.22 26.11 -13.78
N LEU A 61 -13.74 24.87 -13.87
CA LEU A 61 -12.89 24.25 -12.85
C LEU A 61 -11.61 25.07 -12.57
N GLY A 62 -11.05 25.75 -13.56
CA GLY A 62 -9.90 26.64 -13.36
C GLY A 62 -10.22 27.90 -12.54
N ASP A 63 -11.45 28.42 -12.64
CA ASP A 63 -11.89 29.57 -11.86
C ASP A 63 -12.12 29.13 -10.41
N LEU A 64 -12.75 27.96 -10.20
CA LEU A 64 -12.90 27.35 -8.87
C LEU A 64 -11.55 27.03 -8.22
N GLN A 65 -10.56 26.56 -8.99
CA GLN A 65 -9.21 26.30 -8.48
C GLN A 65 -8.58 27.58 -7.94
N THR A 66 -8.70 28.66 -8.70
CA THR A 66 -8.17 29.97 -8.33
C THR A 66 -8.84 30.47 -7.04
N LEU A 67 -10.16 30.29 -6.90
CA LEU A 67 -10.89 30.63 -5.68
C LEU A 67 -10.44 29.81 -4.47
N VAL A 68 -10.23 28.50 -4.64
CA VAL A 68 -9.72 27.61 -3.59
C VAL A 68 -8.33 28.04 -3.14
N ASP A 69 -7.41 28.23 -4.09
CA ASP A 69 -6.02 28.61 -3.78
C ASP A 69 -5.99 29.95 -3.03
N THR A 70 -6.78 30.93 -3.48
CA THR A 70 -6.89 32.25 -2.85
C THR A 70 -7.53 32.15 -1.46
N THR A 71 -8.58 31.34 -1.32
CA THR A 71 -9.25 31.11 -0.01
C THR A 71 -8.28 30.53 1.01
N PHE A 72 -7.46 29.56 0.60
CA PHE A 72 -6.50 28.92 1.50
C PHE A 72 -5.37 29.86 1.88
N GLU A 73 -4.88 30.67 0.93
CA GLU A 73 -3.91 31.74 1.21
C GLU A 73 -4.47 32.77 2.21
N GLU A 74 -5.69 33.27 1.99
CA GLU A 74 -6.32 34.28 2.86
C GLU A 74 -6.59 33.75 4.28
N LEU A 75 -7.00 32.49 4.41
CA LEU A 75 -7.24 31.84 5.70
C LEU A 75 -5.97 31.30 6.37
N GLY A 76 -4.82 31.39 5.68
CA GLY A 76 -3.56 30.81 6.14
C GLY A 76 -3.55 29.29 6.20
N ILE A 77 -4.50 28.62 5.53
CA ILE A 77 -4.63 27.16 5.50
C ILE A 77 -3.64 26.60 4.46
N PRO A 78 -2.80 25.60 4.79
CA PRO A 78 -1.92 24.97 3.82
C PRO A 78 -2.72 24.21 2.75
N LEU A 79 -2.23 24.20 1.52
CA LEU A 79 -2.87 23.43 0.44
C LEU A 79 -2.72 21.91 0.66
N PRO A 80 -3.69 21.08 0.24
CA PRO A 80 -3.54 19.63 0.25
C PRO A 80 -2.27 19.17 -0.45
N GLY A 81 -1.61 18.15 0.12
CA GLY A 81 -0.31 17.65 -0.35
C GLY A 81 0.90 18.48 0.12
N THR A 82 0.70 19.62 0.78
CA THR A 82 1.81 20.41 1.38
C THR A 82 2.02 20.14 2.87
N LEU A 83 1.03 19.52 3.52
CA LEU A 83 1.16 19.08 4.91
C LEU A 83 2.21 17.98 5.02
N ARG A 84 3.01 18.05 6.09
CA ARG A 84 3.85 16.92 6.47
C ARG A 84 2.97 15.79 6.97
N VAL A 85 3.43 14.56 6.76
CA VAL A 85 2.73 13.36 7.26
C VAL A 85 2.53 13.49 8.77
N GLY A 86 1.31 13.20 9.22
CA GLY A 86 0.93 13.31 10.63
C GLY A 86 0.53 14.71 11.12
N GLN A 87 0.50 15.71 10.23
CA GLN A 87 -0.05 17.02 10.54
C GLN A 87 -1.53 17.14 10.15
N ALA A 88 -2.21 18.06 10.83
CA ALA A 88 -3.55 18.52 10.54
C ALA A 88 -3.58 20.05 10.58
N VAL A 89 -4.58 20.65 9.94
CA VAL A 89 -4.88 22.08 10.01
C VAL A 89 -5.48 22.38 11.38
N ALA A 90 -4.94 23.39 12.03
CA ALA A 90 -5.38 23.89 13.32
C ALA A 90 -6.38 25.04 13.14
N ALA A 91 -7.08 25.38 14.23
CA ALA A 91 -7.84 26.63 14.28
C ALA A 91 -6.89 27.82 14.02
N GLY A 92 -7.29 28.73 13.12
CA GLY A 92 -6.50 29.87 12.68
C GLY A 92 -5.47 29.58 11.57
N GLY A 93 -5.59 28.45 10.86
CA GLY A 93 -4.83 28.15 9.64
C GLY A 93 -3.45 27.50 9.86
N GLY A 94 -2.92 27.50 11.09
CA GLY A 94 -1.66 26.81 11.41
C GLY A 94 -1.71 25.30 11.23
N THR A 95 -0.58 24.61 11.46
CA THR A 95 -0.55 23.14 11.51
C THR A 95 -0.30 22.64 12.93
N VAL A 96 -0.97 21.55 13.28
CA VAL A 96 -0.79 20.84 14.55
C VAL A 96 -0.54 19.37 14.29
N ARG A 97 0.10 18.70 15.24
CA ARG A 97 0.26 17.24 15.24
C ARG A 97 -1.13 16.61 15.36
N ARG A 98 -1.44 15.64 14.48
CA ARG A 98 -2.71 14.90 14.54
C ARG A 98 -2.72 14.07 15.83
N PRO A 99 -3.79 14.12 16.64
CA PRO A 99 -3.84 13.33 17.86
C PRO A 99 -4.03 11.84 17.53
N GLY A 100 -3.44 10.96 18.34
CA GLY A 100 -3.58 9.49 18.24
C GLY A 100 -4.91 8.98 18.73
N VAL A 101 -5.99 9.32 18.04
CA VAL A 101 -7.38 8.97 18.42
C VAL A 101 -7.96 7.83 17.59
N ASP A 102 -7.30 7.45 16.50
CA ASP A 102 -7.77 6.37 15.64
C ASP A 102 -7.30 5.01 16.20
N ALA A 103 -8.12 3.99 16.02
CA ALA A 103 -7.80 2.60 16.32
C ALA A 103 -7.63 1.81 15.02
N ILE A 104 -6.65 0.90 14.99
CA ILE A 104 -6.40 0.03 13.84
C ILE A 104 -6.67 -1.43 14.19
N ARG A 105 -7.11 -2.21 13.21
CA ARG A 105 -7.18 -3.68 13.30
C ARG A 105 -6.91 -4.28 11.92
N PHE A 106 -6.16 -5.37 11.91
CA PHE A 106 -5.91 -6.15 10.69
C PHE A 106 -6.60 -7.52 10.77
N GLU A 107 -6.94 -8.08 9.63
CA GLU A 107 -7.49 -9.43 9.53
C GLU A 107 -7.01 -10.09 8.24
N VAL A 108 -6.74 -11.39 8.28
CA VAL A 108 -6.51 -12.16 7.05
C VAL A 108 -7.79 -12.93 6.75
N ALA A 109 -8.31 -12.76 5.54
CA ALA A 109 -9.52 -13.39 5.07
C ALA A 109 -9.31 -14.00 3.69
N ASP A 110 -10.21 -14.91 3.30
CA ASP A 110 -10.26 -15.43 1.93
C ASP A 110 -10.68 -14.32 0.95
N VAL A 111 -10.10 -14.36 -0.25
CA VAL A 111 -10.58 -13.55 -1.38
C VAL A 111 -11.83 -14.22 -1.97
N PRO A 112 -12.89 -13.47 -2.31
CA PRO A 112 -14.06 -14.05 -2.99
C PRO A 112 -13.67 -14.84 -4.24
N ASP A 113 -14.30 -15.99 -4.47
CA ASP A 113 -13.99 -16.89 -5.60
C ASP A 113 -14.06 -16.18 -6.96
N GLU A 114 -14.99 -15.25 -7.11
CA GLU A 114 -15.19 -14.42 -8.30
C GLU A 114 -14.00 -13.50 -8.63
N SER A 115 -13.13 -13.24 -7.65
CA SER A 115 -11.91 -12.44 -7.77
C SER A 115 -10.63 -13.28 -7.86
N GLY A 116 -10.75 -14.61 -8.04
CA GLY A 116 -9.62 -15.51 -8.29
C GLY A 116 -9.10 -16.28 -7.07
N GLY A 117 -9.76 -16.15 -5.92
CA GLY A 117 -9.42 -16.87 -4.68
C GLY A 117 -8.09 -16.44 -4.03
N GLY A 118 -7.65 -17.20 -3.02
CA GLY A 118 -6.47 -16.88 -2.21
C GLY A 118 -6.81 -16.09 -0.95
N PHE A 119 -5.87 -15.28 -0.46
CA PHE A 119 -6.00 -14.56 0.81
C PHE A 119 -5.78 -13.05 0.63
N GLN A 120 -6.32 -12.28 1.56
CA GLN A 120 -6.18 -10.82 1.61
C GLN A 120 -6.03 -10.33 3.05
N VAL A 121 -5.26 -9.26 3.23
CA VAL A 121 -5.18 -8.49 4.47
C VAL A 121 -6.24 -7.40 4.45
N LEU A 122 -7.27 -7.54 5.27
CA LEU A 122 -8.27 -6.51 5.52
C LEU A 122 -7.74 -5.51 6.55
N VAL A 123 -7.97 -4.23 6.28
CA VAL A 123 -7.56 -3.13 7.15
C VAL A 123 -8.78 -2.42 7.68
N TYR A 124 -8.93 -2.37 9.00
CA TYR A 124 -9.98 -1.65 9.68
C TYR A 124 -9.41 -0.45 10.42
N VAL A 125 -10.04 0.71 10.25
CA VAL A 125 -9.78 1.90 11.05
C VAL A 125 -11.09 2.34 11.69
N ASN A 126 -11.10 2.46 13.02
CA ASN A 126 -12.30 2.77 13.80
C ASN A 126 -13.49 1.88 13.40
N ASP A 127 -13.24 0.58 13.27
CA ASP A 127 -14.19 -0.46 12.86
C ASP A 127 -14.77 -0.35 11.43
N VAL A 128 -14.28 0.58 10.61
CA VAL A 128 -14.63 0.67 9.19
C VAL A 128 -13.55 -0.01 8.35
N GLU A 129 -13.97 -0.88 7.43
CA GLU A 129 -13.06 -1.59 6.53
C GLU A 129 -12.52 -0.66 5.42
N MET A 130 -11.28 -0.21 5.58
CA MET A 130 -10.62 0.72 4.65
C MET A 130 -10.29 0.06 3.30
N THR A 131 -10.08 -1.27 3.26
CA THR A 131 -9.78 -1.99 2.02
C THR A 131 -10.97 -2.00 1.05
N ALA A 132 -12.16 -2.32 1.56
CA ALA A 132 -13.40 -2.29 0.78
C ALA A 132 -13.82 -0.87 0.37
N VAL A 133 -13.64 0.12 1.26
CA VAL A 133 -13.97 1.53 0.95
C VAL A 133 -12.97 2.15 -0.04
N GLY A 134 -11.72 1.68 -0.04
CA GLY A 134 -10.68 2.08 -0.98
C GLY A 134 -10.81 1.34 -2.31
N ALA A 135 -9.77 0.62 -2.71
CA ALA A 135 -9.71 -0.05 -4.01
C ALA A 135 -10.54 -1.35 -4.11
N GLY A 136 -11.11 -1.84 -3.01
CA GLY A 136 -12.05 -2.97 -2.98
C GLY A 136 -11.50 -4.23 -2.31
N LEU A 137 -10.34 -4.73 -2.72
CA LEU A 137 -9.73 -5.95 -2.15
C LEU A 137 -8.46 -5.65 -1.37
N GLY A 138 -8.29 -6.25 -0.19
CA GLY A 138 -7.05 -6.15 0.59
C GLY A 138 -5.88 -6.85 -0.11
N MET A 139 -4.63 -6.39 0.11
CA MET A 139 -3.43 -6.99 -0.49
C MET A 139 -3.16 -8.44 -0.05
N ASP A 140 -2.51 -9.26 -0.90
CA ASP A 140 -2.10 -10.62 -0.51
C ASP A 140 -1.15 -10.52 0.70
N PRO A 141 -1.31 -11.34 1.75
CA PRO A 141 -0.44 -11.29 2.92
C PRO A 141 1.05 -11.42 2.60
N TYR A 142 1.44 -12.13 1.55
CA TYR A 142 2.85 -12.18 1.12
C TYR A 142 3.37 -10.82 0.68
N ASP A 143 2.58 -10.04 -0.05
CA ASP A 143 3.01 -8.74 -0.60
C ASP A 143 3.19 -7.68 0.50
N VAL A 144 2.64 -7.94 1.68
CA VAL A 144 2.62 -7.04 2.85
C VAL A 144 3.57 -7.53 3.96
N LEU A 145 3.63 -8.83 4.22
CA LEU A 145 4.28 -9.40 5.40
C LEU A 145 5.60 -10.13 5.11
N VAL A 146 5.90 -10.45 3.84
CA VAL A 146 7.02 -11.33 3.46
C VAL A 146 7.89 -10.68 2.37
N PRO A 147 9.23 -10.77 2.46
CA PRO A 147 10.02 -11.35 3.56
C PRO A 147 10.02 -10.49 4.82
N ASP A 148 9.78 -9.20 4.67
CA ASP A 148 9.77 -8.21 5.74
C ASP A 148 8.35 -7.68 5.93
N ASN A 149 7.94 -7.48 7.18
CA ASN A 149 6.66 -6.89 7.48
C ASN A 149 6.67 -5.39 7.15
N ARG A 150 6.04 -5.03 6.04
CA ARG A 150 6.00 -3.67 5.50
C ARG A 150 5.09 -2.74 6.29
N LEU A 151 4.26 -3.26 7.21
CA LEU A 151 3.44 -2.45 8.12
C LEU A 151 4.23 -1.92 9.32
N VAL A 152 5.46 -2.37 9.55
CA VAL A 152 6.28 -1.90 10.68
C VAL A 152 6.60 -0.41 10.50
N ALA A 153 6.03 0.42 11.37
CA ALA A 153 6.24 1.86 11.32
C ALA A 153 7.65 2.23 11.79
N THR A 154 8.35 3.03 10.98
CA THR A 154 9.68 3.57 11.31
C THR A 154 9.66 5.10 11.24
N ALA A 155 10.72 5.75 11.76
CA ALA A 155 10.85 7.21 11.67
C ALA A 155 11.02 7.70 10.22
N GLU A 156 11.44 6.83 9.30
CA GLU A 156 11.49 7.14 7.88
C GLU A 156 10.14 6.80 7.22
N ALA A 157 9.54 7.81 6.61
CA ALA A 157 8.28 7.63 5.91
C ALA A 157 8.46 6.66 4.74
N HIS A 158 7.58 5.66 4.64
CA HIS A 158 7.59 4.70 3.55
C HIS A 158 6.17 4.37 3.11
N THR A 159 6.02 4.01 1.83
CA THR A 159 4.72 3.77 1.21
C THR A 159 4.53 2.29 0.91
N ILE A 160 3.34 1.79 1.22
CA ILE A 160 2.94 0.41 0.96
C ILE A 160 1.54 0.35 0.35
N PRO A 161 1.25 -0.64 -0.49
CA PRO A 161 -0.11 -0.92 -0.91
C PRO A 161 -0.88 -1.63 0.20
N ILE A 162 -2.14 -1.27 0.41
CA ILE A 162 -3.05 -1.96 1.35
C ILE A 162 -4.29 -2.52 0.67
N ALA A 163 -4.69 -1.96 -0.48
CA ALA A 163 -5.77 -2.50 -1.29
C ALA A 163 -5.47 -2.43 -2.79
N ARG A 164 -6.09 -3.34 -3.55
CA ARG A 164 -6.08 -3.44 -5.00
C ARG A 164 -7.50 -3.56 -5.54
N CYS A 165 -7.65 -3.28 -6.83
CA CYS A 165 -8.89 -3.44 -7.57
C CYS A 165 -9.46 -4.87 -7.44
N GLU A 166 -10.79 -4.97 -7.48
CA GLU A 166 -11.55 -6.23 -7.45
C GLU A 166 -11.20 -7.22 -8.57
N CYS A 167 -10.56 -6.75 -9.64
CA CYS A 167 -10.00 -7.62 -10.68
C CYS A 167 -8.79 -8.46 -10.20
N GLY A 168 -8.33 -8.24 -8.97
CA GLY A 168 -7.24 -8.98 -8.33
C GLY A 168 -5.84 -8.49 -8.73
N VAL A 169 -5.74 -7.52 -9.66
CA VAL A 169 -4.46 -6.99 -10.15
C VAL A 169 -4.18 -5.62 -9.54
N TYR A 170 -3.04 -5.52 -8.85
CA TYR A 170 -2.52 -4.24 -8.39
C TYR A 170 -2.17 -3.31 -9.56
N GLY A 171 -2.63 -2.06 -9.51
CA GLY A 171 -2.38 -1.02 -10.53
C GLY A 171 -3.55 -0.72 -11.48
N CYS A 172 -4.59 -1.56 -11.54
CA CYS A 172 -5.86 -1.19 -12.20
C CYS A 172 -6.68 -0.19 -11.34
N GLY A 173 -6.44 -0.23 -10.04
CA GLY A 173 -6.93 0.63 -8.97
C GLY A 173 -6.21 0.18 -7.70
N SER A 174 -5.82 1.13 -6.85
CA SER A 174 -5.04 0.83 -5.65
C SER A 174 -5.34 1.83 -4.54
N THR A 175 -5.18 1.36 -3.30
CA THR A 175 -5.10 2.22 -2.13
C THR A 175 -3.76 1.94 -1.49
N ASP A 176 -2.94 2.97 -1.46
CA ASP A 176 -1.63 2.92 -0.80
C ASP A 176 -1.67 3.79 0.44
N VAL A 177 -0.73 3.55 1.35
CA VAL A 177 -0.56 4.35 2.56
C VAL A 177 0.90 4.68 2.78
N THR A 178 1.16 5.93 3.14
CA THR A 178 2.45 6.35 3.67
C THR A 178 2.41 6.23 5.19
N ILE A 179 3.32 5.44 5.74
CA ILE A 179 3.44 5.15 7.16
C ILE A 179 4.67 5.87 7.70
N VAL A 180 4.51 6.60 8.81
CA VAL A 180 5.63 7.16 9.57
C VAL A 180 5.35 7.06 11.06
N ARG A 181 6.39 6.72 11.82
CA ARG A 181 6.40 6.80 13.27
C ARG A 181 6.94 8.16 13.69
N ASP A 182 6.19 8.86 14.52
CA ASP A 182 6.60 10.08 15.17
C ASP A 182 6.46 9.85 16.68
N ASP A 183 7.56 9.56 17.35
CA ASP A 183 7.62 9.20 18.78
C ASP A 183 6.60 8.10 19.18
N ASP A 184 5.56 8.52 19.92
CA ASP A 184 4.49 7.71 20.49
C ASP A 184 3.28 7.55 19.56
N LEU A 185 3.35 8.09 18.35
CA LEU A 185 2.29 8.02 17.35
C LEU A 185 2.77 7.37 16.05
N VAL A 186 1.83 6.72 15.37
CA VAL A 186 1.99 6.26 13.99
C VAL A 186 0.99 6.98 13.13
N HIS A 187 1.48 7.63 12.09
CA HIS A 187 0.67 8.39 11.15
C HIS A 187 0.59 7.68 9.83
N TRP A 188 -0.63 7.62 9.30
CA TRP A 188 -0.94 7.09 7.99
C TRP A 188 -1.58 8.19 7.17
N ASP A 189 -1.10 8.38 5.95
CA ASP A 189 -1.74 9.21 4.93
C ASP A 189 -1.96 8.38 3.66
N TRP A 190 -3.18 8.45 3.13
CA TRP A 190 -3.63 7.63 1.99
C TRP A 190 -3.17 8.19 0.66
N LEU A 191 -3.00 7.30 -0.32
CA LEU A 191 -2.69 7.62 -1.70
C LEU A 191 -3.60 6.84 -2.64
N TYR A 192 -3.83 7.39 -3.84
CA TYR A 192 -4.66 6.84 -4.92
C TYR A 192 -6.15 6.80 -4.58
N GLU A 193 -6.79 5.62 -4.53
CA GLU A 193 -8.20 5.48 -4.14
C GLU A 193 -8.32 5.70 -2.62
N VAL A 194 -8.44 6.96 -2.23
CA VAL A 194 -8.42 7.41 -0.83
C VAL A 194 -9.73 7.00 -0.12
N PRO A 195 -9.69 6.10 0.87
CA PRO A 195 -10.90 5.60 1.52
C PRO A 195 -11.56 6.67 2.41
N ILE A 196 -10.74 7.50 3.06
CA ILE A 196 -11.19 8.64 3.86
C ILE A 196 -10.26 9.82 3.63
N ASN A 197 -10.82 11.02 3.56
CA ASN A 197 -10.10 12.20 3.07
C ASN A 197 -9.39 12.99 4.16
N ARG A 198 -8.84 12.22 5.11
CA ARG A 198 -7.88 12.66 6.10
C ARG A 198 -6.96 11.48 6.36
N GLY A 199 -5.72 11.75 6.72
CA GLY A 199 -4.93 10.69 7.31
C GLY A 199 -5.47 10.29 8.69
N VAL A 200 -4.91 9.20 9.19
CA VAL A 200 -5.25 8.63 10.49
C VAL A 200 -4.02 8.57 11.37
N THR A 201 -4.24 8.56 12.69
CA THR A 201 -3.14 8.52 13.65
C THR A 201 -3.49 7.66 14.83
N PHE A 202 -2.58 6.74 15.12
CA PHE A 202 -2.71 5.71 16.12
C PHE A 202 -1.72 5.96 17.24
N ALA A 203 -2.08 5.58 18.47
CA ALA A 203 -1.08 5.37 19.51
C ALA A 203 -0.12 4.26 19.05
N ALA A 204 1.18 4.54 19.02
CA ALA A 204 2.17 3.62 18.45
C ALA A 204 2.17 2.25 19.14
N ALA A 205 1.95 2.22 20.46
CA ALA A 205 1.88 0.97 21.22
C ALA A 205 0.70 0.07 20.78
N GLU A 206 -0.46 0.65 20.48
CA GLU A 206 -1.63 -0.12 20.02
C GLU A 206 -1.47 -0.60 18.57
N TYR A 207 -0.88 0.27 17.74
CA TYR A 207 -0.49 -0.07 16.38
C TYR A 207 0.49 -1.24 16.34
N ASP A 208 1.57 -1.17 17.12
CA ASP A 208 2.62 -2.20 17.19
C ASP A 208 2.02 -3.56 17.61
N VAL A 209 1.09 -3.58 18.58
CA VAL A 209 0.38 -4.81 18.99
C VAL A 209 -0.39 -5.46 17.84
N GLN A 210 -1.06 -4.66 17.00
CA GLN A 210 -1.82 -5.19 15.86
C GLN A 210 -0.91 -5.69 14.75
N VAL A 211 0.19 -4.97 14.48
CA VAL A 211 1.20 -5.38 13.51
C VAL A 211 1.88 -6.68 13.94
N ASP A 212 2.25 -6.82 15.21
CA ASP A 212 2.85 -8.05 15.76
C ASP A 212 1.88 -9.23 15.74
N ARG A 213 0.61 -8.99 16.10
CA ARG A 213 -0.44 -10.01 16.03
C ARG A 213 -0.62 -10.51 14.60
N LEU A 214 -0.65 -9.61 13.63
CA LEU A 214 -0.77 -9.99 12.22
C LEU A 214 0.46 -10.76 11.74
N ALA A 215 1.66 -10.31 12.10
CA ALA A 215 2.92 -10.92 11.69
C ALA A 215 3.13 -12.35 12.20
N THR A 216 2.47 -12.70 13.31
CA THR A 216 2.54 -14.02 13.96
C THR A 216 1.33 -14.90 13.66
N ASN A 217 0.33 -14.39 12.95
CA ASN A 217 -0.83 -15.16 12.51
C ASN A 217 -0.50 -15.94 11.22
N TYR A 218 -0.34 -17.26 11.36
CA TYR A 218 -0.10 -18.17 10.24
C TYR A 218 -1.24 -19.17 10.04
N ASP A 219 -2.39 -18.99 10.70
CA ASP A 219 -3.51 -19.94 10.63
C ASP A 219 -4.14 -20.02 9.23
N TRP A 220 -3.90 -19.00 8.41
CA TRP A 220 -4.32 -18.93 7.01
C TRP A 220 -3.34 -19.62 6.04
N GLU A 221 -2.10 -19.91 6.46
CA GLU A 221 -1.09 -20.44 5.54
C GLU A 221 -1.40 -21.89 5.12
N THR A 222 -1.48 -22.10 3.82
CA THR A 222 -1.35 -23.43 3.23
C THR A 222 0.11 -23.91 3.32
N SER A 223 0.34 -25.21 3.14
CA SER A 223 1.71 -25.77 3.24
C SER A 223 2.69 -25.13 2.23
N ASP A 224 2.25 -24.82 1.01
CA ASP A 224 3.06 -24.13 0.02
C ASP A 224 3.32 -22.66 0.42
N ARG A 225 2.36 -22.00 1.09
CA ARG A 225 2.56 -20.66 1.67
C ARG A 225 3.51 -20.68 2.88
N THR A 226 3.49 -21.71 3.69
CA THR A 226 4.53 -21.84 4.73
C THR A 226 5.92 -22.05 4.11
N ALA A 227 6.03 -22.88 3.06
CA ALA A 227 7.30 -23.12 2.40
C ALA A 227 7.85 -21.85 1.75
N GLY A 228 7.01 -21.10 1.05
CA GLY A 228 7.41 -19.87 0.39
C GLY A 228 7.87 -18.79 1.37
N ARG A 229 7.17 -18.60 2.50
CA ARG A 229 7.62 -17.67 3.55
C ARG A 229 8.98 -18.08 4.11
N LEU A 230 9.18 -19.35 4.43
CA LEU A 230 10.47 -19.85 4.93
C LEU A 230 11.60 -19.63 3.91
N ILE A 231 11.34 -19.90 2.62
CA ILE A 231 12.29 -19.63 1.54
C ILE A 231 12.64 -18.15 1.51
N LEU A 232 11.66 -17.25 1.37
CA LEU A 232 11.91 -15.82 1.20
C LEU A 232 12.62 -15.21 2.43
N ARG A 233 12.33 -15.71 3.63
CA ARG A 233 12.99 -15.29 4.89
C ARG A 233 14.44 -15.79 4.98
N ASP A 234 14.68 -17.06 4.67
CA ASP A 234 15.97 -17.72 4.91
C ASP A 234 16.94 -17.62 3.72
N LEU A 235 16.51 -17.02 2.61
CA LEU A 235 17.32 -16.87 1.41
C LEU A 235 18.46 -15.89 1.63
N ASP A 236 19.67 -16.28 1.23
CA ASP A 236 20.83 -15.37 1.23
C ASP A 236 20.71 -14.36 0.07
N GLN A 237 20.01 -13.26 0.35
CA GLN A 237 19.80 -12.19 -0.63
C GLN A 237 21.12 -11.56 -1.09
N GLN A 238 22.14 -11.51 -0.22
CA GLN A 238 23.42 -10.90 -0.57
C GLN A 238 24.21 -11.76 -1.56
N ALA A 239 24.15 -13.09 -1.41
CA ALA A 239 24.70 -14.04 -2.38
C ALA A 239 24.02 -13.88 -3.76
N LEU A 240 22.69 -13.76 -3.80
CA LEU A 240 21.95 -13.53 -5.04
C LEU A 240 22.30 -12.18 -5.69
N LEU A 241 22.38 -11.11 -4.88
CA LEU A 241 22.74 -9.78 -5.36
C LEU A 241 24.14 -9.72 -5.97
N THR A 242 25.08 -10.54 -5.48
CA THR A 242 26.43 -10.69 -6.07
C THR A 242 26.37 -11.16 -7.53
N HIS A 243 25.28 -11.83 -7.92
CA HIS A 243 25.00 -12.25 -9.30
C HIS A 243 23.97 -11.34 -10.01
N GLY A 244 23.58 -10.22 -9.41
CA GLY A 244 22.55 -9.31 -9.94
C GLY A 244 21.12 -9.84 -9.84
N LEU A 245 20.90 -10.92 -9.08
CA LEU A 245 19.60 -11.55 -8.89
C LEU A 245 18.89 -10.97 -7.68
N LYS A 246 17.57 -10.85 -7.78
CA LYS A 246 16.67 -10.51 -6.69
C LYS A 246 15.53 -11.51 -6.61
N PRO A 247 15.08 -11.92 -5.42
CA PRO A 247 13.85 -12.70 -5.29
C PRO A 247 12.67 -11.90 -5.85
N SER A 248 11.76 -12.56 -6.56
CA SER A 248 10.53 -11.95 -7.06
C SER A 248 9.32 -12.57 -6.38
N TRP A 249 9.07 -13.86 -6.59
CA TRP A 249 7.97 -14.59 -5.96
C TRP A 249 8.29 -16.08 -5.88
N VAL A 250 7.55 -16.79 -5.03
CA VAL A 250 7.65 -18.24 -4.85
C VAL A 250 6.25 -18.83 -4.69
N ALA A 251 5.95 -19.90 -5.42
CA ALA A 251 4.64 -20.54 -5.36
C ALA A 251 4.68 -21.91 -6.05
N ASN A 252 3.64 -22.73 -5.83
CA ASN A 252 3.38 -23.87 -6.70
C ASN A 252 3.10 -23.40 -8.13
N ASP A 253 3.56 -24.18 -9.12
CA ASP A 253 3.22 -23.92 -10.51
C ASP A 253 1.71 -24.19 -10.71
N TYR A 254 0.97 -23.18 -11.17
CA TYR A 254 -0.46 -23.29 -11.42
C TYR A 254 -0.81 -24.37 -12.47
N ARG A 255 0.13 -24.70 -13.38
CA ARG A 255 -0.02 -25.76 -14.38
C ARG A 255 0.30 -27.14 -13.82
N ASN A 256 1.12 -27.20 -12.76
CA ASN A 256 1.56 -28.43 -12.14
C ASN A 256 1.84 -28.22 -10.64
N SER A 257 0.83 -28.50 -9.82
CA SER A 257 0.90 -28.40 -8.36
C SER A 257 1.95 -29.32 -7.70
N ALA A 258 2.54 -30.25 -8.45
CA ALA A 258 3.66 -31.06 -7.96
C ALA A 258 5.02 -30.37 -8.09
N VAL A 259 5.07 -29.16 -8.64
CA VAL A 259 6.27 -28.34 -8.81
C VAL A 259 6.13 -27.06 -7.99
N PHE A 260 7.12 -26.76 -7.17
CA PHE A 260 7.30 -25.50 -6.49
C PHE A 260 8.32 -24.66 -7.28
N ARG A 261 7.94 -23.45 -7.68
CA ARG A 261 8.75 -22.57 -8.51
C ARG A 261 9.25 -21.38 -7.70
N VAL A 262 10.55 -21.12 -7.82
CA VAL A 262 11.19 -19.90 -7.32
C VAL A 262 11.48 -18.98 -8.49
N ALA A 263 10.83 -17.83 -8.54
CA ALA A 263 11.08 -16.79 -9.52
C ALA A 263 12.06 -15.75 -8.96
N LEU A 264 13.15 -15.56 -9.70
CA LEU A 264 14.14 -14.53 -9.48
C LEU A 264 14.13 -13.54 -10.63
N GLN A 265 14.48 -12.30 -10.34
CA GLN A 265 14.62 -11.25 -11.32
C GLN A 265 16.10 -10.91 -11.48
N LEU A 266 16.60 -10.93 -12.73
CA LEU A 266 17.95 -10.49 -13.07
C LEU A 266 17.83 -9.12 -13.72
N SER A 267 18.08 -8.07 -12.92
CA SER A 267 17.77 -6.69 -13.34
C SER A 267 16.33 -6.57 -13.89
N ASN A 268 16.01 -5.52 -14.64
CA ASN A 268 14.68 -5.42 -15.29
C ASN A 268 14.66 -6.06 -16.70
N THR A 269 15.50 -7.07 -16.93
CA THR A 269 15.73 -7.64 -18.27
C THR A 269 15.34 -9.10 -18.38
N TYR A 270 15.48 -9.89 -17.31
CA TYR A 270 15.10 -11.30 -17.30
C TYR A 270 14.37 -11.70 -16.03
N GLN A 271 13.48 -12.68 -16.18
CA GLN A 271 12.93 -13.48 -15.10
C GLN A 271 13.51 -14.89 -15.19
N ILE A 272 14.01 -15.41 -14.07
CA ILE A 272 14.64 -16.72 -13.94
C ILE A 272 13.76 -17.59 -13.05
N PHE A 273 13.54 -18.83 -13.42
CA PHE A 273 12.73 -19.78 -12.65
C PHE A 273 13.55 -21.00 -12.29
N VAL A 274 13.56 -21.36 -11.01
CA VAL A 274 14.17 -22.60 -10.51
C VAL A 274 13.07 -23.44 -9.92
N ASP A 275 12.90 -24.65 -10.46
CA ASP A 275 11.79 -25.53 -10.15
C ASP A 275 12.23 -26.68 -9.23
N PHE A 276 11.40 -26.99 -8.24
CA PHE A 276 11.65 -28.00 -7.24
C PHE A 276 10.45 -28.96 -7.14
N PRO A 277 10.66 -30.26 -6.94
CA PRO A 277 9.56 -31.17 -6.63
C PRO A 277 8.88 -30.78 -5.31
N TRP A 278 7.55 -30.72 -5.29
CA TRP A 278 6.77 -30.36 -4.10
C TRP A 278 6.26 -31.58 -3.32
N THR A 279 5.76 -32.61 -4.01
CA THR A 279 4.92 -33.68 -3.43
C THR A 279 5.58 -34.57 -2.37
N ASN A 280 6.90 -34.48 -2.19
CA ASN A 280 7.66 -35.31 -1.25
C ASN A 280 8.34 -34.51 -0.14
N HIS A 281 7.98 -33.25 0.05
CA HIS A 281 8.63 -32.37 1.03
C HIS A 281 7.63 -31.81 2.03
N THR A 282 8.05 -31.74 3.29
CA THR A 282 7.48 -30.78 4.23
C THR A 282 7.89 -29.36 3.83
N PRO A 283 7.15 -28.32 4.26
CA PRO A 283 7.51 -26.93 3.97
C PRO A 283 8.95 -26.56 4.34
N ALA A 284 9.43 -27.04 5.49
CA ALA A 284 10.78 -26.77 5.98
C ALA A 284 11.87 -27.52 5.17
N GLU A 285 11.62 -28.76 4.75
CA GLU A 285 12.56 -29.53 3.92
C GLU A 285 12.70 -28.92 2.52
N LEU A 286 11.58 -28.47 1.93
CA LEU A 286 11.63 -27.75 0.65
C LEU A 286 12.43 -26.46 0.82
N ALA A 287 12.10 -25.66 1.84
CA ALA A 287 12.76 -24.38 2.07
C ALA A 287 14.28 -24.53 2.25
N HIS A 288 14.70 -25.52 3.04
CA HIS A 288 16.12 -25.84 3.21
C HIS A 288 16.79 -26.22 1.87
N THR A 289 16.14 -27.08 1.09
CA THR A 289 16.64 -27.54 -0.22
C THR A 289 16.80 -26.38 -1.20
N VAL A 290 15.79 -25.50 -1.27
CA VAL A 290 15.79 -24.31 -2.11
C VAL A 290 16.93 -23.36 -1.70
N CYS A 291 17.01 -22.98 -0.43
CA CYS A 291 18.05 -22.08 0.05
C CYS A 291 19.45 -22.66 -0.18
N GLN A 292 19.67 -23.95 0.10
CA GLN A 292 20.93 -24.62 -0.18
C GLN A 292 21.28 -24.59 -1.68
N THR A 293 20.31 -24.82 -2.56
CA THR A 293 20.53 -24.77 -4.01
C THR A 293 20.90 -23.36 -4.46
N LEU A 294 20.19 -22.33 -3.98
CA LEU A 294 20.41 -20.94 -4.38
C LEU A 294 21.69 -20.31 -3.81
N THR A 295 22.33 -20.93 -2.82
CA THR A 295 23.70 -20.55 -2.40
C THR A 295 24.78 -21.01 -3.38
N GLN A 296 24.47 -21.96 -4.27
CA GLN A 296 25.42 -22.40 -5.31
C GLN A 296 25.48 -21.39 -6.44
N HIS A 297 26.56 -21.45 -7.22
CA HIS A 297 26.73 -20.56 -8.37
C HIS A 297 25.59 -20.77 -9.41
N PRO A 298 24.96 -19.70 -9.95
CA PRO A 298 23.78 -19.81 -10.82
C PRO A 298 23.91 -20.78 -12.01
N GLN A 299 25.13 -20.92 -12.53
CA GLN A 299 25.43 -21.83 -13.64
C GLN A 299 25.24 -23.32 -13.31
N THR A 300 25.11 -23.71 -12.04
CA THR A 300 24.86 -25.09 -11.63
C THR A 300 23.37 -25.42 -11.52
N TRP A 301 22.50 -24.42 -11.55
CA TRP A 301 21.06 -24.61 -11.39
C TRP A 301 20.44 -25.25 -12.63
N ASP A 302 19.45 -26.10 -12.42
CA ASP A 302 18.47 -26.44 -13.44
C ASP A 302 17.39 -25.35 -13.43
N ALA A 303 17.42 -24.47 -14.42
CA ALA A 303 16.62 -23.25 -14.42
C ALA A 303 16.06 -22.94 -15.80
N THR A 304 14.95 -22.21 -15.82
CA THR A 304 14.44 -21.60 -17.05
C THR A 304 14.52 -20.09 -16.97
N TRP A 305 14.52 -19.42 -18.13
CA TRP A 305 14.60 -17.97 -18.20
C TRP A 305 13.62 -17.40 -19.22
N HIS A 306 13.12 -16.20 -18.94
CA HIS A 306 12.28 -15.41 -19.83
C HIS A 306 12.84 -14.00 -19.93
N ALA A 307 13.00 -13.49 -21.16
CA ALA A 307 13.38 -12.10 -21.38
C ALA A 307 12.17 -11.19 -21.19
N ILE A 308 12.25 -10.27 -20.23
CA ILE A 308 11.24 -9.23 -20.00
C ILE A 308 11.29 -8.20 -21.16
N GLN A 309 12.49 -7.95 -21.69
CA GLN A 309 12.69 -7.05 -22.83
C GLN A 309 12.64 -7.84 -24.14
N PRO A 310 11.75 -7.50 -25.08
CA PRO A 310 11.60 -8.25 -26.34
C PRO A 310 12.84 -8.26 -27.24
N SER A 311 13.75 -7.30 -27.07
CA SER A 311 15.00 -7.21 -27.83
C SER A 311 16.05 -8.25 -27.42
N LEU A 312 15.87 -8.91 -26.27
CA LEU A 312 16.79 -9.90 -25.74
C LEU A 312 16.34 -11.30 -26.14
N THR A 313 17.13 -11.97 -26.97
CA THR A 313 16.83 -13.30 -27.52
C THR A 313 17.81 -14.38 -27.06
N HIS A 314 18.85 -14.00 -26.31
CA HIS A 314 19.90 -14.87 -25.83
C HIS A 314 19.78 -15.07 -24.31
N PRO A 315 20.26 -16.21 -23.77
CA PRO A 315 20.27 -16.41 -22.33
C PRO A 315 21.13 -15.35 -21.63
N PRO A 316 20.85 -15.04 -20.35
CA PRO A 316 21.68 -14.14 -19.57
C PRO A 316 23.09 -14.71 -19.37
N ASN A 317 24.10 -13.85 -19.20
CA ASN A 317 25.50 -14.27 -19.08
C ASN A 317 25.80 -15.21 -17.89
N ILE A 318 24.95 -15.19 -16.87
CA ILE A 318 25.05 -16.07 -15.70
C ILE A 318 24.46 -17.46 -15.93
N ALA A 319 23.83 -17.70 -17.09
CA ALA A 319 23.15 -18.94 -17.38
C ALA A 319 24.09 -20.14 -17.45
N GLY A 320 23.67 -21.24 -16.83
CA GLY A 320 24.33 -22.53 -16.91
C GLY A 320 24.02 -23.27 -18.22
N ARG A 321 24.71 -24.39 -18.44
CA ARG A 321 24.47 -25.26 -19.62
C ARG A 321 23.10 -25.94 -19.60
N THR A 322 22.54 -26.10 -18.41
CA THR A 322 21.21 -26.68 -18.13
C THR A 322 20.10 -25.65 -18.22
N TRP A 323 20.40 -24.38 -18.50
CA TRP A 323 19.37 -23.37 -18.56
C TRP A 323 18.62 -23.41 -19.90
N HIS A 324 17.31 -23.27 -19.84
CA HIS A 324 16.43 -23.32 -21.02
C HIS A 324 15.48 -22.12 -21.08
N HIS A 325 15.02 -21.75 -22.28
CA HIS A 325 14.03 -20.68 -22.41
C HIS A 325 12.67 -21.15 -21.85
N ALA A 326 12.02 -20.31 -21.04
CA ALA A 326 10.71 -20.61 -20.46
C ALA A 326 9.61 -20.46 -21.52
N ASN A 327 8.74 -21.46 -21.62
CA ASN A 327 7.51 -21.37 -22.39
C ASN A 327 6.38 -20.87 -21.48
N LEU A 328 6.38 -19.55 -21.25
CA LEU A 328 5.31 -18.87 -20.49
C LEU A 328 4.02 -18.84 -21.28
#